data_AF-Q39IQ7-F1
#
_entry.id   AF-Q39IQ7-F1
#
_cell.length_a   1.000
_cell.length_b   1.000
_cell.length_c   1.000
_cell.angle_alpha   90.00
_cell.angle_beta   90.00
_cell.angle_gamma   90.00
#
_symmetry.space_group_name_H-M   'P 1'
#
loop_
_entity.id
_entity.type
_entity.pdbx_description
1 polymer ?
#
loop_
_entity_poly.entity_id
_entity_poly.type
_entity_poly.pdbx_seq_one_letter_code
_entity_poly.pdbx_strand_id
1 'polypeptide(L)'
;MKGFKQFSFDKTLLRTECDILKNTLKKGQNLSLDEDAHLSPIFKKSPNLVSIIASAFGGVADPNLIASEYWILDKLRCDFAVANFRHKKFCFIEIEDAKQNSIFVERKPDQFNGLMGKSPYFDWAQRFEHGTSQMVDWIRILKDEEKTDNFRAHFGSSNDFEAEFVLVIGRDEFLDDNQRQRLAWRSKNVLTAGHKVKSITYDEVVSEAEWELDTYGPAADADASIADASVAVALDGPLKDGGSA
;
A
#
# COMPACT_ATOMS: atom_id res chain seq x y z
N MET A 1 8.88 -18.14 -6.23
CA MET A 1 9.80 -17.10 -5.70
C MET A 1 9.93 -17.31 -4.21
N LYS A 2 11.15 -17.30 -3.64
CA LYS A 2 11.34 -17.57 -2.20
C LYS A 2 10.57 -16.54 -1.36
N GLY A 3 9.83 -16.99 -0.34
CA GLY A 3 9.11 -16.15 0.62
C GLY A 3 7.75 -15.59 0.18
N PHE A 4 7.43 -15.60 -1.12
CA PHE A 4 6.14 -15.13 -1.63
C PHE A 4 5.07 -16.22 -1.66
N LYS A 5 3.83 -15.84 -1.35
CA LYS A 5 2.62 -16.64 -1.55
C LYS A 5 1.89 -16.15 -2.80
N GLN A 6 1.19 -17.06 -3.47
CA GLN A 6 0.26 -16.70 -4.54
C GLN A 6 -0.86 -15.84 -3.96
N PHE A 7 -1.25 -14.81 -4.70
CA PHE A 7 -2.29 -13.87 -4.32
C PHE A 7 -3.26 -13.68 -5.48
N SER A 8 -4.53 -13.57 -5.15
CA SER A 8 -5.60 -13.16 -6.05
C SER A 8 -6.41 -12.11 -5.32
N PHE A 9 -6.61 -10.97 -5.98
CA PHE A 9 -7.41 -9.88 -5.43
C PHE A 9 -8.88 -10.30 -5.29
N ASP A 10 -9.48 -9.96 -4.16
CA ASP A 10 -10.89 -10.16 -3.84
C ASP A 10 -11.48 -8.85 -3.32
N LYS A 11 -12.38 -8.30 -4.13
CA LYS A 11 -13.04 -7.03 -3.87
C LYS A 11 -14.00 -7.07 -2.66
N THR A 12 -14.64 -8.22 -2.42
CA THR A 12 -15.55 -8.39 -1.27
C THR A 12 -14.74 -8.36 0.03
N LEU A 13 -13.58 -9.02 0.02
CA LEU A 13 -12.64 -8.95 1.14
C LEU A 13 -12.05 -7.55 1.28
N LEU A 14 -11.68 -6.86 0.18
CA LEU A 14 -11.21 -5.47 0.24
C LEU A 14 -12.19 -4.56 0.98
N ARG A 15 -13.51 -4.67 0.72
CA ARG A 15 -14.51 -3.85 1.42
C ARG A 15 -14.43 -4.06 2.93
N THR A 16 -14.37 -5.32 3.36
CA THR A 16 -14.28 -5.68 4.78
C THR A 16 -12.98 -5.17 5.40
N GLU A 17 -11.86 -5.35 4.71
CA GLU A 17 -10.54 -4.90 5.14
C GLU A 17 -10.48 -3.35 5.26
N CYS A 18 -11.01 -2.64 4.25
CA CYS A 18 -11.12 -1.18 4.23
C CYS A 18 -11.96 -0.68 5.39
N ASP A 19 -13.11 -1.29 5.65
CA ASP A 19 -13.97 -0.93 6.79
C ASP A 19 -13.26 -1.17 8.14
N ILE A 20 -12.46 -2.23 8.28
CA ILE A 20 -11.66 -2.48 9.49
C ILE A 20 -10.62 -1.37 9.69
N LEU A 21 -9.89 -0.99 8.64
CA LEU A 21 -8.90 0.09 8.71
C LEU A 21 -9.60 1.42 9.06
N LYS A 22 -10.64 1.80 8.31
CA LYS A 22 -11.44 3.01 8.55
C LYS A 22 -11.96 3.10 9.98
N ASN A 23 -12.53 2.00 10.49
CA ASN A 23 -13.06 1.97 11.84
C ASN A 23 -11.95 2.06 12.90
N THR A 24 -10.78 1.47 12.64
CA THR A 24 -9.61 1.62 13.51
C THR A 24 -9.12 3.06 13.54
N LEU A 25 -8.97 3.68 12.37
CA LEU A 25 -8.58 5.09 12.26
C LEU A 25 -9.59 6.00 12.98
N LYS A 26 -10.90 5.80 12.76
CA LYS A 26 -11.96 6.54 13.47
C LYS A 26 -11.91 6.37 14.99
N LYS A 27 -11.73 5.14 15.49
CA LYS A 27 -11.56 4.89 16.93
C LYS A 27 -10.29 5.54 17.49
N GLY A 28 -9.28 5.66 16.64
CA GLY A 28 -8.04 6.40 16.89
C GLY A 28 -8.18 7.93 16.81
N GLN A 29 -9.35 8.50 16.50
CA GLN A 29 -9.54 9.95 16.61
C GLN A 29 -9.30 10.37 18.06
N ASN A 30 -8.21 11.13 18.27
CA ASN A 30 -7.66 11.53 19.58
C ASN A 30 -6.82 10.47 20.33
N LEU A 31 -6.52 9.31 19.72
CA LEU A 31 -5.61 8.31 20.27
C LEU A 31 -4.47 8.03 19.29
N SER A 32 -3.25 8.08 19.82
CA SER A 32 -2.02 7.72 19.11
C SER A 32 -2.08 6.24 18.69
N LEU A 33 -2.15 5.94 17.39
CA LEU A 33 -2.19 4.56 16.90
C LEU A 33 -0.76 4.05 16.71
N ASP A 34 -0.32 3.15 17.60
CA ASP A 34 0.95 2.44 17.45
C ASP A 34 0.95 1.40 16.32
N GLU A 35 2.10 1.24 15.68
CA GLU A 35 2.37 0.29 14.60
C GLU A 35 2.03 -1.16 15.02
N ASP A 36 2.76 -1.71 15.99
CA ASP A 36 2.65 -3.11 16.41
C ASP A 36 1.29 -3.47 17.02
N ALA A 37 0.71 -2.54 17.79
CA ALA A 37 -0.50 -2.81 18.56
C ALA A 37 -1.77 -2.69 17.71
N HIS A 38 -1.79 -1.78 16.73
CA HIS A 38 -3.02 -1.42 16.03
C HIS A 38 -2.93 -1.62 14.52
N LEU A 39 -1.82 -1.25 13.88
CA LEU A 39 -1.77 -1.11 12.42
C LEU A 39 -1.21 -2.36 11.75
N SER A 40 -0.03 -2.82 12.15
CA SER A 40 0.62 -4.02 11.62
C SER A 40 -0.29 -5.27 11.67
N PRO A 41 -1.04 -5.55 12.76
CA PRO A 41 -1.98 -6.67 12.79
C PRO A 41 -3.11 -6.60 11.77
N ILE A 42 -3.55 -5.40 11.39
CA ILE A 42 -4.59 -5.21 10.37
C ILE A 42 -4.03 -5.58 9.00
N PHE A 43 -2.89 -5.01 8.61
CA PHE A 43 -2.31 -5.26 7.29
C PHE A 43 -1.87 -6.72 7.10
N LYS A 44 -1.37 -7.37 8.16
CA LYS A 44 -1.05 -8.82 8.11
C LYS A 44 -2.26 -9.69 7.82
N LYS A 45 -3.47 -9.23 8.15
CA LYS A 45 -4.75 -9.90 7.89
C LYS A 45 -5.48 -9.35 6.66
N SER A 46 -4.95 -8.33 6.00
CA SER A 46 -5.61 -7.57 4.94
C SER A 46 -4.78 -7.53 3.66
N PRO A 47 -4.56 -8.68 2.99
CA PRO A 47 -3.72 -8.75 1.80
C PRO A 47 -4.28 -7.94 0.63
N ASN A 48 -5.61 -7.71 0.56
CA ASN A 48 -6.19 -6.89 -0.50
C ASN A 48 -5.85 -5.42 -0.29
N LEU A 49 -5.93 -4.90 0.93
CA LEU A 49 -5.44 -3.55 1.26
C LEU A 49 -3.95 -3.39 0.96
N VAL A 50 -3.12 -4.38 1.31
CA VAL A 50 -1.68 -4.35 0.98
C VAL A 50 -1.47 -4.33 -0.54
N SER A 51 -2.30 -5.04 -1.30
CA SER A 51 -2.25 -5.00 -2.76
C SER A 51 -2.66 -3.64 -3.33
N ILE A 52 -3.61 -2.93 -2.73
CA ILE A 52 -3.97 -1.55 -3.11
C ILE A 52 -2.78 -0.62 -2.94
N ILE A 53 -2.05 -0.74 -1.83
CA ILE A 53 -0.84 0.07 -1.61
C ILE A 53 0.16 -0.15 -2.76
N ALA A 54 0.42 -1.41 -3.10
CA ALA A 54 1.35 -1.76 -4.17
C ALA A 54 0.87 -1.34 -5.57
N SER A 55 -0.42 -1.43 -5.85
CA SER A 55 -0.99 -1.03 -7.15
C SER A 55 -0.98 0.49 -7.31
N ALA A 56 -1.62 1.21 -6.38
CA ALA A 56 -1.80 2.67 -6.47
C ALA A 56 -0.48 3.44 -6.28
N PHE A 57 0.33 3.01 -5.31
CA PHE A 57 1.55 3.73 -4.95
C PHE A 57 2.82 3.04 -5.43
N GLY A 58 2.89 1.70 -5.41
CA GLY A 58 4.04 0.95 -5.96
C GLY A 58 4.00 0.76 -7.48
N GLY A 59 2.89 1.09 -8.15
CA GLY A 59 2.71 0.91 -9.59
C GLY A 59 2.73 -0.57 -10.03
N VAL A 60 2.54 -1.52 -9.13
CA VAL A 60 2.46 -2.96 -9.42
C VAL A 60 1.07 -3.27 -9.96
N ALA A 61 0.89 -3.22 -11.28
CA ALA A 61 -0.38 -3.62 -11.90
C ALA A 61 -0.64 -5.12 -11.68
N ASP A 62 -1.89 -5.48 -11.43
CA ASP A 62 -2.37 -6.85 -11.20
C ASP A 62 -1.45 -7.71 -10.30
N PRO A 63 -1.27 -7.32 -9.01
CA PRO A 63 -0.45 -8.10 -8.10
C PRO A 63 -0.87 -9.57 -8.02
N ASN A 64 0.09 -10.49 -8.12
CA ASN A 64 -0.17 -11.93 -8.04
C ASN A 64 0.71 -12.66 -7.01
N LEU A 65 1.58 -11.93 -6.33
CA LEU A 65 2.41 -12.42 -5.25
C LEU A 65 2.41 -11.44 -4.08
N ILE A 66 2.31 -11.97 -2.86
CA ILE A 66 2.42 -11.21 -1.62
C ILE A 66 3.24 -11.97 -0.58
N ALA A 67 3.99 -11.23 0.23
CA ALA A 67 4.71 -11.74 1.38
C ALA A 67 4.56 -10.74 2.54
N SER A 68 4.42 -11.26 3.75
CA SER A 68 4.48 -10.50 5.01
C SER A 68 5.80 -10.78 5.71
N GLU A 69 6.38 -9.77 6.35
CA GLU A 69 7.68 -9.84 7.03
C GLU A 69 8.78 -10.39 6.10
N TYR A 70 8.83 -9.85 4.88
CA TYR A 70 9.66 -10.38 3.80
C TYR A 70 11.13 -10.02 3.99
N TRP A 71 12.00 -11.02 3.90
CA TRP A 71 13.44 -10.84 3.95
C TRP A 71 14.00 -10.57 2.55
N ILE A 72 14.35 -9.32 2.28
CA ILE A 72 15.03 -8.87 1.07
C ILE A 72 16.44 -9.46 1.06
N LEU A 73 16.66 -10.40 0.14
CA LEU A 73 17.93 -11.11 -0.07
C LEU A 73 18.48 -11.76 1.21
N ASP A 74 17.59 -12.20 2.11
CA ASP A 74 17.91 -12.77 3.43
C ASP A 74 18.72 -11.83 4.35
N LYS A 75 18.70 -10.51 4.12
CA LYS A 75 19.52 -9.52 4.86
C LYS A 75 18.71 -8.50 5.64
N LEU A 76 17.72 -7.87 4.99
CA LEU A 76 16.87 -6.84 5.59
C LEU A 76 15.42 -7.26 5.47
N ARG A 77 14.59 -6.83 6.43
CA ARG A 77 13.18 -7.18 6.48
C ARG A 77 12.34 -5.95 6.18
N CYS A 78 11.31 -6.13 5.34
CA CYS A 78 10.23 -5.17 5.18
C CYS A 78 8.92 -5.79 5.69
N ASP A 79 7.96 -4.96 6.06
CA ASP A 79 6.66 -5.45 6.51
C ASP A 79 5.92 -6.23 5.42
N PHE A 80 5.94 -5.73 4.19
CA PHE A 80 5.32 -6.42 3.06
C PHE A 80 6.14 -6.31 1.80
N ALA A 81 6.08 -7.37 0.99
CA ALA A 81 6.52 -7.34 -0.39
C ALA A 81 5.37 -7.80 -1.27
N VAL A 82 5.10 -7.04 -2.33
CA VAL A 82 4.05 -7.34 -3.31
C VAL A 82 4.69 -7.35 -4.68
N ALA A 83 4.29 -8.27 -5.55
CA ALA A 83 4.85 -8.35 -6.88
C ALA A 83 3.84 -8.78 -7.93
N ASN A 84 4.14 -8.38 -9.17
CA ASN A 84 3.65 -9.05 -10.36
C ASN A 84 4.80 -9.85 -10.98
N PHE A 85 4.74 -11.17 -10.84
CA PHE A 85 5.81 -12.04 -11.31
C PHE A 85 6.03 -12.01 -12.83
N ARG A 86 4.98 -11.76 -13.60
CA ARG A 86 5.04 -11.72 -15.07
C ARG A 86 5.77 -10.47 -15.54
N HIS A 87 5.46 -9.33 -14.95
CA HIS A 87 6.06 -8.03 -15.29
C HIS A 87 7.32 -7.71 -14.49
N LYS A 88 7.76 -8.61 -13.59
CA LYS A 88 8.98 -8.44 -12.77
C LYS A 88 9.01 -7.12 -12.00
N LYS A 89 7.82 -6.66 -11.59
CA LYS A 89 7.63 -5.44 -10.83
C LYS A 89 7.31 -5.76 -9.39
N PHE A 90 7.98 -5.07 -8.48
CA PHE A 90 7.96 -5.29 -7.05
C PHE A 90 7.64 -3.99 -6.31
N CYS A 91 6.95 -4.12 -5.18
CA CYS A 91 6.74 -3.05 -4.22
C CYS A 91 7.14 -3.57 -2.84
N PHE A 92 8.07 -2.89 -2.19
CA PHE A 92 8.42 -3.15 -0.79
C PHE A 92 7.79 -2.07 0.08
N ILE A 93 7.11 -2.48 1.13
CA ILE A 93 6.28 -1.61 1.96
C ILE A 93 6.77 -1.69 3.39
N GLU A 94 6.99 -0.52 3.99
CA GLU A 94 7.16 -0.35 5.43
C GLU A 94 5.94 0.37 6.01
N ILE A 95 5.53 -0.04 7.20
CA ILE A 95 4.42 0.55 7.94
C ILE A 95 4.97 1.12 9.25
N GLU A 96 4.66 2.37 9.54
CA GLU A 96 5.05 3.06 10.78
C GLU A 96 3.81 3.61 11.49
N ASP A 97 3.95 4.11 12.71
CA ASP A 97 2.80 4.56 13.52
C ASP A 97 1.97 5.72 12.91
N ALA A 98 0.74 5.87 13.43
CA ALA A 98 -0.25 6.88 13.04
C ALA A 98 -0.51 7.89 14.16
N LYS A 99 0.53 8.64 14.53
CA LYS A 99 0.54 9.63 15.61
C LYS A 99 0.62 11.04 15.04
N GLN A 100 0.25 12.03 15.85
CA GLN A 100 0.37 13.44 15.49
C GLN A 100 1.79 13.84 15.11
N ASN A 101 2.79 13.20 15.73
CA ASN A 101 4.20 13.46 15.52
C ASN A 101 4.92 12.40 14.66
N SER A 102 4.19 11.57 13.91
CA SER A 102 4.81 10.52 13.07
C SER A 102 5.54 11.08 11.86
N ILE A 103 5.01 12.15 11.25
CA ILE A 103 5.55 12.75 10.02
C ILE A 103 6.34 14.02 10.33
N PHE A 104 5.78 14.91 11.16
CA PHE A 104 6.36 16.19 11.49
C PHE A 104 6.41 16.40 13.00
N VAL A 105 7.44 17.10 13.48
CA VAL A 105 7.56 17.59 14.85
C VAL A 105 7.79 19.09 14.84
N GLU A 106 7.22 19.80 15.81
CA GLU A 106 7.46 21.23 15.93
C GLU A 106 8.95 21.49 16.23
N ARG A 107 9.58 22.36 15.44
CA ARG A 107 10.98 22.73 15.63
C ARG A 107 11.10 23.58 16.90
N LYS A 108 12.12 23.27 17.72
CA LYS A 108 12.35 24.02 18.96
C LYS A 108 12.77 25.47 18.68
N PRO A 109 12.34 26.45 19.50
CA PRO A 109 12.64 27.87 19.28
C PRO A 109 14.13 28.24 19.29
N ASP A 110 14.97 27.48 20.00
CA ASP A 110 16.42 27.69 20.09
C ASP A 110 17.16 27.40 18.77
N GLN A 111 16.51 26.73 17.82
CA GLN A 111 17.03 26.45 16.47
C GLN A 111 16.61 27.50 15.43
N PHE A 112 15.99 28.60 15.86
CA PHE A 112 15.67 29.73 15.00
C PHE A 112 16.80 30.77 15.07
N ASN A 113 17.36 31.17 13.93
CA ASN A 113 18.42 32.19 13.82
C ASN A 113 17.93 33.61 14.19
N GLY A 114 17.39 33.81 15.40
CA GLY A 114 17.00 35.10 15.95
C GLY A 114 15.70 35.72 15.41
N LEU A 115 15.02 35.07 14.47
CA LEU A 115 13.73 35.55 13.93
C LEU A 115 12.57 35.15 14.85
N MET A 116 12.47 35.77 16.03
CA MET A 116 11.32 35.59 16.91
C MET A 116 10.03 35.98 16.17
N GLY A 117 9.10 35.02 16.03
CA GLY A 117 7.68 35.34 15.91
C GLY A 117 6.94 35.07 14.59
N LYS A 118 7.38 34.17 13.70
CA LYS A 118 6.53 33.81 12.54
C LYS A 118 6.54 32.32 12.19
N SER A 119 5.41 31.67 12.48
CA SER A 119 4.99 30.29 12.15
C SER A 119 5.78 29.16 12.83
N PRO A 120 5.13 28.13 13.40
CA PRO A 120 5.84 26.92 13.78
C PRO A 120 6.47 26.32 12.51
N TYR A 121 7.79 26.32 12.45
CA TYR A 121 8.52 25.51 11.47
C TYR A 121 8.49 24.08 11.98
N PHE A 122 8.21 23.13 11.10
CA PHE A 122 8.19 21.72 11.44
C PHE A 122 9.39 20.99 10.84
N ASP A 123 10.05 20.17 11.64
CA ASP A 123 11.04 19.20 11.17
C ASP A 123 10.37 17.88 10.82
N TRP A 124 11.00 17.12 9.94
CA TRP A 124 10.62 15.71 9.75
C TRP A 124 10.83 14.97 11.07
N ALA A 125 9.84 14.18 11.46
CA ALA A 125 9.93 13.39 12.68
C ALA A 125 11.02 12.32 12.53
N GLN A 126 11.68 11.98 13.65
CA GLN A 126 12.68 10.90 13.67
C GLN A 126 12.09 9.58 13.16
N ARG A 127 10.81 9.32 13.46
CA ARG A 127 10.05 8.15 13.01
C ARG A 127 9.94 8.11 11.48
N PHE A 128 9.56 9.22 10.86
CA PHE A 128 9.54 9.38 9.41
C PHE A 128 10.93 9.14 8.79
N GLU A 129 11.97 9.79 9.33
CA GLU A 129 13.33 9.62 8.82
C GLU A 129 13.81 8.17 8.97
N HIS A 130 13.45 7.50 10.08
CA HIS A 130 13.76 6.08 10.30
C HIS A 130 13.17 5.19 9.21
N GLY A 131 11.85 5.26 8.97
CA GLY A 131 11.18 4.48 7.92
C GLY A 131 11.79 4.74 6.53
N THR A 132 12.09 6.01 6.20
CA THR A 132 12.76 6.30 4.92
C THR A 132 14.20 5.78 4.86
N SER A 133 14.93 5.76 5.98
CA SER A 133 16.30 5.25 6.03
C SER A 133 16.36 3.73 5.78
N GLN A 134 15.37 2.97 6.25
CA GLN A 134 15.27 1.54 5.95
C GLN A 134 15.13 1.30 4.44
N MET A 135 14.35 2.13 3.74
CA MET A 135 14.18 2.01 2.28
C MET A 135 15.48 2.29 1.54
N VAL A 136 16.24 3.29 1.99
CA VAL A 136 17.59 3.56 1.46
C VAL A 136 18.49 2.34 1.64
N ASP A 137 18.45 1.69 2.80
CA ASP A 137 19.22 0.48 3.08
C ASP A 137 18.79 -0.72 2.21
N TRP A 138 17.48 -0.90 1.99
CA TRP A 138 16.96 -1.92 1.09
C TRP A 138 17.45 -1.69 -0.35
N ILE A 139 17.35 -0.45 -0.84
CA ILE A 139 17.81 -0.06 -2.17
C ILE A 139 19.31 -0.32 -2.32
N ARG A 140 20.10 0.07 -1.31
CA ARG A 140 21.55 -0.18 -1.30
C ARG A 140 21.85 -1.65 -1.47
N ILE A 141 21.23 -2.52 -0.66
CA ILE A 141 21.47 -3.97 -0.73
C ILE A 141 21.01 -4.56 -2.06
N LEU A 142 19.88 -4.12 -2.62
CA LEU A 142 19.43 -4.56 -3.93
C LEU A 142 20.43 -4.20 -5.03
N LYS A 143 21.01 -3.00 -4.97
CA LYS A 143 22.04 -2.55 -5.92
C LYS A 143 23.37 -3.30 -5.76
N ASP A 144 23.82 -3.49 -4.52
CA ASP A 144 25.06 -4.22 -4.23
C ASP A 144 24.99 -5.67 -4.73
N GLU A 145 23.80 -6.27 -4.73
CA GLU A 145 23.57 -7.68 -5.05
C GLU A 145 23.04 -7.93 -6.47
N GLU A 146 22.73 -6.91 -7.28
CA GLU A 146 21.99 -7.06 -8.54
C GLU A 146 22.62 -8.03 -9.57
N LYS A 147 23.92 -8.35 -9.42
CA LYS A 147 24.66 -9.26 -10.31
C LYS A 147 24.94 -10.63 -9.72
N THR A 148 24.52 -10.90 -8.48
CA THR A 148 24.82 -12.16 -7.78
C THR A 148 23.80 -13.25 -8.10
N ASP A 149 24.17 -14.51 -7.86
CA ASP A 149 23.25 -15.64 -7.95
C ASP A 149 22.14 -15.56 -6.90
N ASN A 150 22.42 -14.95 -5.74
CA ASN A 150 21.42 -14.76 -4.69
C ASN A 150 20.30 -13.85 -5.18
N PHE A 151 20.64 -12.73 -5.82
CA PHE A 151 19.65 -11.87 -6.45
C PHE A 151 18.84 -12.61 -7.52
N ARG A 152 19.52 -13.36 -8.39
CA ARG A 152 18.83 -14.16 -9.43
C ARG A 152 17.87 -15.19 -8.85
N ALA A 153 18.22 -15.82 -7.73
CA ALA A 153 17.35 -16.78 -7.05
C ALA A 153 16.10 -16.13 -6.44
N HIS A 154 16.22 -14.89 -5.96
CA HIS A 154 15.10 -14.14 -5.38
C HIS A 154 14.23 -13.48 -6.45
N PHE A 155 14.81 -12.79 -7.42
CA PHE A 155 14.05 -11.89 -8.30
C PHE A 155 14.13 -12.27 -9.79
N GLY A 156 15.08 -13.13 -10.17
CA GLY A 156 15.39 -13.43 -11.57
C GLY A 156 16.45 -12.49 -12.14
N SER A 157 16.44 -12.30 -13.45
CA SER A 157 17.36 -11.38 -14.12
C SER A 157 17.17 -9.95 -13.61
N SER A 158 18.27 -9.26 -13.27
CA SER A 158 18.23 -7.86 -12.83
C SER A 158 17.88 -6.88 -13.95
N ASN A 159 18.05 -7.25 -15.21
CA ASN A 159 17.68 -6.38 -16.34
C ASN A 159 16.17 -6.14 -16.43
N ASP A 160 15.36 -7.06 -15.91
CA ASP A 160 13.91 -6.98 -15.95
C ASP A 160 13.34 -6.57 -14.58
N PHE A 161 14.19 -6.35 -13.57
CA PHE A 161 13.76 -6.06 -12.21
C PHE A 161 13.40 -4.58 -12.04
N GLU A 162 12.15 -4.32 -11.67
CA GLU A 162 11.68 -3.00 -11.26
C GLU A 162 11.15 -3.05 -9.84
N ALA A 163 11.57 -2.11 -8.99
CA ALA A 163 11.09 -2.01 -7.62
C ALA A 163 10.78 -0.57 -7.23
N GLU A 164 9.67 -0.40 -6.52
CA GLU A 164 9.29 0.83 -5.84
C GLU A 164 9.16 0.58 -4.33
N PHE A 165 9.29 1.65 -3.55
CA PHE A 165 9.34 1.59 -2.08
C PHE A 165 8.30 2.52 -1.50
N VAL A 166 7.47 2.01 -0.59
CA VAL A 166 6.35 2.75 -0.02
C VAL A 166 6.42 2.74 1.50
N LEU A 167 6.39 3.93 2.10
CA LEU A 167 6.24 4.15 3.53
C LEU A 167 4.80 4.54 3.81
N VAL A 168 4.09 3.75 4.62
CA VAL A 168 2.77 4.11 5.12
C VAL A 168 2.94 4.62 6.55
N ILE A 169 2.65 5.90 6.78
CA ILE A 169 2.95 6.56 8.06
C ILE A 169 2.00 7.72 8.32
N GLY A 170 1.60 7.90 9.58
CA GLY A 170 0.87 9.08 10.01
C GLY A 170 -0.53 9.20 9.42
N ARG A 171 -1.20 10.31 9.76
CA ARG A 171 -2.56 10.59 9.31
C ARG A 171 -2.69 11.98 8.77
N ASP A 172 -3.60 12.10 7.82
CA ASP A 172 -3.94 13.36 7.18
C ASP A 172 -4.48 14.36 8.21
N GLU A 173 -5.31 13.94 9.16
CA GLU A 173 -5.93 14.86 10.14
C GLU A 173 -4.92 15.63 11.00
N PHE A 174 -3.67 15.15 11.10
CA PHE A 174 -2.61 15.80 11.86
C PHE A 174 -1.75 16.76 11.02
N LEU A 175 -2.06 16.90 9.73
CA LEU A 175 -1.31 17.73 8.80
C LEU A 175 -2.08 18.99 8.43
N ASP A 176 -1.42 20.14 8.56
CA ASP A 176 -1.84 21.38 7.92
C ASP A 176 -1.52 21.36 6.40
N ASP A 177 -2.02 22.35 5.67
CA ASP A 177 -1.83 22.44 4.21
C ASP A 177 -0.36 22.53 3.81
N ASN A 178 0.48 23.19 4.61
CA ASN A 178 1.91 23.30 4.32
C ASN A 178 2.62 21.96 4.50
N GLN A 179 2.31 21.25 5.59
CA GLN A 179 2.81 19.92 5.88
C GLN A 179 2.39 18.91 4.82
N ARG A 180 1.13 18.93 4.35
CA ARG A 180 0.66 18.10 3.24
C ARG A 180 1.45 18.36 1.96
N GLN A 181 1.63 19.64 1.60
CA GLN A 181 2.41 20.02 0.42
C GLN A 181 3.87 19.55 0.52
N ARG A 182 4.47 19.62 1.71
CA ARG A 182 5.83 19.13 1.96
C ARG A 182 5.94 17.62 1.85
N LEU A 183 4.98 16.87 2.41
CA LEU A 183 4.90 15.41 2.27
C LEU A 183 4.76 15.02 0.81
N ALA A 184 3.78 15.59 0.10
CA ALA A 184 3.56 15.33 -1.32
C ALA A 184 4.79 15.66 -2.18
N TRP A 185 5.47 16.79 -1.89
CA TRP A 185 6.71 17.15 -2.58
C TRP A 185 7.80 16.10 -2.33
N ARG A 186 8.02 15.66 -1.08
CA ARG A 186 9.03 14.66 -0.75
C ARG A 186 8.72 13.33 -1.47
N SER A 187 7.50 12.85 -1.36
CA SER A 187 7.05 11.59 -1.98
C SER A 187 7.13 11.58 -3.50
N LYS A 188 7.01 12.76 -4.15
CA LYS A 188 7.10 12.87 -5.61
C LYS A 188 8.53 13.02 -6.12
N ASN A 189 9.40 13.68 -5.36
CA ASN A 189 10.69 14.15 -5.87
C ASN A 189 11.91 13.38 -5.33
N VAL A 190 11.78 12.62 -4.24
CA VAL A 190 12.90 11.86 -3.67
C VAL A 190 13.15 10.59 -4.47
N LEU A 191 14.38 10.48 -4.97
CA LEU A 191 14.93 9.29 -5.61
C LEU A 191 16.16 8.82 -4.87
N THR A 192 16.31 7.50 -4.73
CA THR A 192 17.52 6.88 -4.19
C THR A 192 18.01 5.83 -5.17
N ALA A 193 19.22 6.03 -5.69
CA ALA A 193 19.82 5.16 -6.72
C ALA A 193 18.88 4.86 -7.93
N GLY A 194 18.04 5.83 -8.31
CA GLY A 194 17.08 5.71 -9.41
C GLY A 194 15.71 5.12 -9.05
N HIS A 195 15.50 4.69 -7.80
CA HIS A 195 14.21 4.19 -7.31
C HIS A 195 13.42 5.28 -6.59
N LYS A 196 12.08 5.27 -6.69
CA LYS A 196 11.26 6.21 -5.93
C LYS A 196 11.02 5.67 -4.52
N VAL A 197 11.03 6.60 -3.58
CA VAL A 197 10.61 6.38 -2.20
C VAL A 197 9.35 7.22 -2.00
N LYS A 198 8.19 6.55 -1.96
CA LYS A 198 6.91 7.21 -1.70
C LYS A 198 6.57 7.12 -0.23
N SER A 199 6.09 8.22 0.33
CA SER A 199 5.52 8.24 1.68
C SER A 199 4.07 8.68 1.59
N ILE A 200 3.18 7.89 2.19
CA ILE A 200 1.73 8.08 2.14
C ILE A 200 1.14 7.93 3.55
N THR A 201 -0.03 8.51 3.78
CA THR A 201 -0.76 8.35 5.03
C THR A 201 -1.73 7.17 4.98
N TYR A 202 -2.22 6.73 6.14
CA TYR A 202 -3.27 5.71 6.18
C TYR A 202 -4.60 6.20 5.59
N ASP A 203 -4.85 7.50 5.64
CA ASP A 203 -6.03 8.12 5.04
C ASP A 203 -5.98 8.05 3.50
N GLU A 204 -4.78 8.19 2.91
CA GLU A 204 -4.57 7.95 1.47
C GLU A 204 -4.82 6.48 1.10
N VAL A 205 -4.38 5.52 1.92
CA VAL A 205 -4.66 4.08 1.69
C VAL A 205 -6.16 3.79 1.70
N VAL A 206 -6.89 4.38 2.66
CA VAL A 206 -8.35 4.26 2.72
C VAL A 206 -8.99 4.85 1.47
N SER A 207 -8.57 6.06 1.08
CA SER A 207 -9.15 6.77 -0.07
C SER A 207 -8.97 5.98 -1.37
N GLU A 208 -7.81 5.38 -1.60
CA GLU A 208 -7.56 4.53 -2.77
C GLU A 208 -8.37 3.22 -2.72
N ALA A 209 -8.51 2.61 -1.54
CA ALA A 209 -9.34 1.41 -1.40
C ALA A 209 -10.82 1.70 -1.68
N GLU A 210 -11.34 2.84 -1.21
CA GLU A 210 -12.70 3.29 -1.52
C GLU A 210 -12.88 3.58 -3.01
N TRP A 211 -11.92 4.28 -3.62
CA TRP A 211 -11.94 4.55 -5.06
C TRP A 211 -11.98 3.25 -5.88
N GLU A 212 -11.20 2.23 -5.49
CA GLU A 212 -11.19 0.92 -6.15
C GLU A 212 -12.54 0.19 -5.97
N LEU A 213 -13.15 0.30 -4.79
CA LEU A 213 -14.47 -0.26 -4.50
C LEU A 213 -15.56 0.40 -5.35
N ASP A 214 -15.50 1.72 -5.52
CA ASP A 214 -16.50 2.50 -6.25
C ASP A 214 -16.36 2.38 -7.77
N THR A 215 -15.13 2.46 -8.29
CA THR A 215 -14.87 2.49 -9.75
C THR A 215 -15.23 1.17 -10.41
N TYR A 216 -14.93 0.05 -9.77
CA TYR A 216 -15.17 -1.29 -10.33
C TYR A 216 -16.33 -2.03 -9.64
N GLY A 217 -17.11 -1.35 -8.80
CA GLY A 217 -18.21 -1.94 -8.03
C GLY A 217 -19.46 -2.20 -8.88
N PRO A 218 -19.91 -1.21 -9.67
CA PRO A 218 -21.08 -1.37 -10.53
C PRO A 218 -20.89 -2.41 -11.66
N ALA A 219 -19.65 -2.63 -12.13
CA ALA A 219 -19.38 -3.55 -13.23
C ALA A 219 -19.51 -5.03 -12.82
N ALA A 220 -19.09 -5.39 -11.61
CA ALA A 220 -19.19 -6.77 -11.10
C ALA A 220 -20.65 -7.15 -10.75
N ASP A 221 -21.43 -6.21 -10.20
CA ASP A 221 -22.84 -6.43 -9.89
C ASP A 221 -23.70 -6.50 -11.16
N ALA A 222 -23.33 -5.75 -12.22
CA ALA A 222 -23.98 -5.83 -13.53
C ALA A 222 -23.73 -7.19 -14.20
N ASP A 223 -22.49 -7.71 -14.21
CA ASP A 223 -22.18 -9.01 -14.82
C ASP A 223 -22.82 -10.18 -14.05
N ALA A 224 -22.89 -10.11 -12.72
CA ALA A 224 -23.61 -11.10 -11.91
C ALA A 224 -25.12 -11.09 -12.21
N SER A 225 -25.72 -9.90 -12.40
CA SER A 225 -27.13 -9.77 -12.75
C SER A 225 -27.46 -10.28 -14.17
N ILE A 226 -26.53 -10.16 -15.12
CA ILE A 226 -26.68 -10.66 -16.49
C ILE A 226 -26.54 -12.19 -16.53
N ALA A 227 -25.64 -12.75 -15.74
CA ALA A 227 -25.49 -14.20 -15.59
C ALA A 227 -26.78 -14.84 -15.02
N ASP A 228 -27.35 -14.28 -13.96
CA ASP A 228 -28.61 -14.78 -13.35
C ASP A 228 -29.81 -14.63 -14.30
N ALA A 229 -29.89 -13.53 -15.05
CA ALA A 229 -30.94 -13.34 -16.05
C ALA A 229 -30.85 -14.35 -17.22
N SER A 230 -29.63 -14.72 -17.65
CA SER A 230 -29.44 -15.70 -18.72
C SER A 230 -29.79 -17.14 -18.30
N VAL A 231 -29.65 -17.48 -17.01
CA VAL A 231 -30.08 -18.77 -16.46
C VAL A 231 -31.61 -18.84 -16.33
N ALA A 232 -32.26 -17.72 -15.98
CA ALA A 232 -33.72 -17.66 -15.88
C ALA A 232 -34.44 -17.80 -17.24
N VAL A 233 -33.85 -17.28 -18.33
CA VAL A 233 -34.45 -17.37 -19.69
C VAL A 233 -34.33 -18.78 -20.29
N ALA A 234 -33.44 -19.64 -19.80
CA ALA A 234 -33.25 -20.99 -20.34
C ALA A 234 -34.31 -22.02 -19.87
N LEU A 235 -35.21 -21.65 -18.95
CA LEU A 235 -36.24 -22.57 -18.40
C LEU A 235 -37.64 -22.41 -19.00
N ASP A 236 -37.87 -21.42 -19.88
CA ASP A 236 -39.15 -21.21 -20.58
C ASP A 236 -39.05 -21.58 -22.07
N GLY A 237 -38.83 -22.87 -22.33
CA GLY A 237 -39.00 -23.47 -23.66
C GLY A 237 -40.43 -23.98 -23.84
N PRO A 238 -41.09 -23.74 -24.99
CA PRO A 238 -42.51 -24.05 -25.13
C PRO A 238 -42.79 -25.56 -25.08
N LEU A 239 -43.68 -25.96 -24.17
CA LEU A 239 -44.32 -27.26 -24.15
C LEU A 239 -45.01 -27.50 -25.49
N LYS A 240 -44.51 -28.48 -26.25
CA LYS A 240 -45.17 -28.94 -27.47
C LYS A 240 -46.42 -29.72 -27.09
N ASP A 241 -47.58 -29.15 -27.39
CA ASP A 241 -48.86 -29.87 -27.39
C ASP A 241 -48.83 -30.98 -28.44
N GLY A 242 -48.69 -32.22 -27.95
CA GLY A 242 -48.93 -33.43 -28.73
C GLY A 242 -50.39 -33.84 -28.62
N GLY A 243 -51.22 -33.34 -29.54
CA GLY A 243 -52.57 -33.85 -29.73
C GLY A 243 -52.56 -35.16 -30.51
N SER A 244 -53.29 -36.16 -30.01
CA SER A 244 -53.72 -37.33 -30.77
C SER A 244 -55.13 -37.75 -30.35
N ALA A 245 -55.94 -38.01 -31.37
CA ALA A 245 -57.33 -38.51 -31.42
C ALA A 245 -58.45 -37.48 -31.20
#